data_AF-A0A497H9S4-F1
#
_entry.id   AF-A0A497H9S4-F1
#
_cell.length_a   1.000
_cell.length_b   1.000
_cell.length_c   1.000
_cell.angle_alpha   90.00
_cell.angle_beta   90.00
_cell.angle_gamma   90.00
#
_symmetry.space_group_name_H-M   'P 1'
#
loop_
_entity.id
_entity.type
_entity.pdbx_description
1 polymer ?
#
loop_
_entity_poly.entity_id
_entity_poly.type
_entity_poly.pdbx_seq_one_letter_code
_entity_poly.pdbx_strand_id
1 'polypeptide(L)'
;MIPVRLDISKVIDPETGYIDIIRIVPDKSFKNPFSIIINAPNGTGKTTSALNVISYIFHMKEIVRYYITFISHEQAKKYLNFFLERQKKVKDVTSYIPIVYHEGIERVCQRKDLLKEMKELGLPLSYACKICDLNYLAEEMKKYRDLPKEKAKQKKLYVVSKIVKEAIEKRYYLISSMSLAQWLWEKHAHSCAQQVIRTLIVEPMIDDILKRKLLIITPLSIFSTKTIINRWKRYFKAQRKYRIYFAFFDEIDELFFKGFEYELPPPNFTDFDYEVVEKVISKSFSKTRFFNMYETIYKLFKLLLEGKVLDSHIIKAINYELEVSRKLINHLSRKLSSICKIAYECKKRTIIPEIISNLLNLENVTKQMINASDLINDSIIVHDLDFAYNIICSVDFPFRYWIKLSTTATLPDTKVIDMSNMLEESKIAFARVIKVDIYPLNTYLLYYRIFDDMPERNEEIAIKIKEILNIIRKSIETYKKIVNDYPRGVLVFLGNKYQLNIIRQAFLKFGYNITPYIFEVMYGEIPITFSYCSSPVSRALDLTQYDISLVISPLLRPPRFGIEYDSLDIAKAVAEAIQSLFRIVR
;
A
#
# COMPACT_ATOMS: atom_id res chain seq x y z
N MET A 1 23.07 -0.46 -15.32
CA MET A 1 22.56 -1.82 -15.07
C MET A 1 21.44 -2.08 -16.06
N ILE A 2 21.48 -3.16 -16.83
CA ILE A 2 20.54 -3.40 -17.94
C ILE A 2 19.35 -4.21 -17.38
N PRO A 3 18.09 -3.75 -17.52
CA PRO A 3 16.92 -4.54 -17.12
C PRO A 3 16.91 -5.87 -17.88
N VAL A 4 16.58 -6.95 -17.17
CA VAL A 4 16.46 -8.27 -17.80
C VAL A 4 15.11 -8.29 -18.52
N ARG A 5 15.14 -8.17 -19.85
CA ARG A 5 13.93 -8.29 -20.67
C ARG A 5 13.72 -9.75 -21.01
N LEU A 6 12.60 -10.30 -20.56
CA LEU A 6 12.21 -11.68 -20.85
C LEU A 6 10.96 -11.68 -21.73
N ASP A 7 11.00 -12.52 -22.75
CA ASP A 7 9.83 -12.89 -23.51
C ASP A 7 8.92 -13.75 -22.63
N ILE A 8 7.63 -13.41 -22.59
CA ILE A 8 6.63 -14.13 -21.80
C ILE A 8 6.61 -15.63 -22.14
N SER A 9 6.86 -16.02 -23.41
CA SER A 9 6.89 -17.42 -23.85
C SER A 9 7.95 -18.27 -23.14
N LYS A 10 9.05 -17.64 -22.69
CA LYS A 10 10.17 -18.31 -22.01
C LYS A 10 9.90 -18.55 -20.53
N VAL A 11 8.97 -17.81 -19.96
CA VAL A 11 8.67 -17.82 -18.54
C VAL A 11 7.26 -18.32 -18.23
N ILE A 12 6.43 -18.59 -19.24
CA ILE A 12 5.12 -19.22 -19.04
C ILE A 12 5.28 -20.71 -18.69
N ASP A 13 4.50 -21.15 -17.71
CA ASP A 13 4.18 -22.54 -17.47
C ASP A 13 3.25 -23.05 -18.59
N PRO A 14 3.68 -24.03 -19.40
CA PRO A 14 2.89 -24.52 -20.53
C PRO A 14 1.59 -25.21 -20.13
N GLU A 15 1.43 -25.66 -18.88
CA GLU A 15 0.19 -26.29 -18.41
C GLU A 15 -0.84 -25.25 -17.98
N THR A 16 -0.40 -24.18 -17.33
CA THR A 16 -1.30 -23.17 -16.75
C THR A 16 -1.46 -21.91 -17.60
N GLY A 17 -0.55 -21.67 -18.54
CA GLY A 17 -0.49 -20.44 -19.33
C GLY A 17 -0.05 -19.21 -18.53
N TYR A 18 0.32 -19.37 -17.26
CA TYR A 18 0.74 -18.27 -16.38
C TYR A 18 2.25 -18.15 -16.31
N ILE A 19 2.75 -16.96 -15.97
CA ILE A 19 4.17 -16.76 -15.66
C ILE A 19 4.58 -17.69 -14.53
N ASP A 20 5.73 -18.35 -14.64
CA ASP A 20 6.40 -19.14 -13.63
C ASP A 20 7.60 -18.37 -13.08
N ILE A 21 7.44 -17.80 -11.88
CA ILE A 21 8.47 -16.98 -11.24
C ILE A 21 9.68 -17.82 -10.83
N ILE A 22 9.57 -19.14 -10.65
CA ILE A 22 10.72 -20.00 -10.33
C ILE A 22 11.71 -20.03 -11.50
N ARG A 23 11.22 -19.95 -12.75
CA ARG A 23 12.07 -19.83 -13.95
C ARG A 23 12.83 -18.51 -14.01
N ILE A 24 12.31 -17.47 -13.36
CA ILE A 24 12.91 -16.14 -13.28
C ILE A 24 13.90 -16.06 -12.11
N VAL A 25 13.53 -16.65 -10.97
CA VAL A 25 14.30 -16.62 -9.73
C VAL A 25 14.58 -18.06 -9.28
N PRO A 26 15.75 -18.63 -9.65
CA PRO A 26 16.09 -19.99 -9.28
C PRO A 26 16.22 -20.17 -7.76
N ASP A 27 15.95 -21.38 -7.27
CA ASP A 27 15.98 -21.74 -5.84
C ASP A 27 17.26 -21.31 -5.11
N LYS A 28 18.42 -21.43 -5.77
CA LYS A 28 19.72 -21.08 -5.20
C LYS A 28 19.81 -19.60 -4.81
N SER A 29 19.03 -18.73 -5.46
CA SER A 29 18.99 -17.30 -5.18
C SER A 29 18.41 -17.00 -3.79
N PHE A 30 17.48 -17.82 -3.27
CA PHE A 30 16.85 -17.63 -1.97
C PHE A 30 17.76 -17.90 -0.76
N LYS A 31 19.02 -18.25 -1.00
CA LYS A 31 20.04 -18.39 0.05
C LYS A 31 20.67 -17.05 0.47
N ASN A 32 20.56 -16.02 -0.38
CA ASN A 32 21.12 -14.71 -0.13
C ASN A 32 20.03 -13.63 -0.20
N PRO A 33 20.19 -12.48 0.49
CA PRO A 33 19.28 -11.36 0.39
C PRO A 33 19.34 -10.76 -1.03
N PHE A 34 18.18 -10.57 -1.65
CA PHE A 34 18.05 -9.88 -2.93
C PHE A 34 16.69 -9.18 -3.01
N SER A 35 16.56 -8.19 -3.87
CA SER A 35 15.26 -7.61 -4.23
C SER A 35 15.06 -7.74 -5.72
N ILE A 36 13.86 -8.16 -6.12
CA ILE A 36 13.45 -8.28 -7.51
C ILE A 36 12.08 -7.62 -7.70
N ILE A 37 11.95 -6.89 -8.80
CA ILE A 37 10.69 -6.35 -9.30
C ILE A 37 10.39 -7.04 -10.62
N ILE A 38 9.23 -7.69 -10.67
CA ILE A 38 8.68 -8.29 -11.88
C ILE A 38 7.60 -7.35 -12.41
N ASN A 39 7.90 -6.74 -13.53
CA ASN A 39 7.01 -5.86 -14.27
C ASN A 39 6.33 -6.68 -15.37
N ALA A 40 5.05 -7.00 -15.17
CA ALA A 40 4.29 -7.85 -16.07
C ALA A 40 2.81 -7.44 -16.12
N PRO A 41 2.16 -7.51 -17.30
CA PRO A 41 0.75 -7.16 -17.44
C PRO A 41 -0.17 -7.85 -16.42
N ASN A 42 -1.30 -7.21 -16.09
CA ASN A 42 -2.34 -7.85 -15.31
C ASN A 42 -2.94 -9.04 -16.10
N GLY A 43 -3.45 -10.06 -15.40
CA GLY A 43 -4.01 -11.26 -16.03
C GLY A 43 -3.01 -12.40 -16.31
N THR A 44 -1.71 -12.12 -16.33
CA THR A 44 -0.62 -13.08 -16.63
C THR A 44 -0.33 -14.12 -15.52
N GLY A 45 -1.15 -14.17 -14.47
CA GLY A 45 -0.97 -15.09 -13.34
C GLY A 45 0.23 -14.80 -12.42
N LYS A 46 0.91 -13.64 -12.56
CA LYS A 46 2.08 -13.25 -11.73
C LYS A 46 1.84 -13.40 -10.22
N THR A 47 0.66 -13.03 -9.76
CA THR A 47 0.23 -13.16 -8.38
C THR A 47 0.18 -14.63 -7.95
N THR A 48 -0.60 -15.45 -8.67
CA THR A 48 -0.74 -16.90 -8.39
C THR A 48 0.62 -17.60 -8.39
N SER A 49 1.47 -17.25 -9.35
CA SER A 49 2.84 -17.74 -9.46
C SER A 49 3.69 -17.40 -8.23
N ALA A 50 3.63 -16.15 -7.77
CA ALA A 50 4.35 -15.72 -6.58
C ALA A 50 3.90 -16.48 -5.33
N LEU A 51 2.59 -16.73 -5.19
CA LEU A 51 2.06 -17.52 -4.06
C LEU A 51 2.48 -18.99 -4.13
N ASN A 52 2.59 -19.57 -5.33
CA ASN A 52 3.15 -20.90 -5.54
C ASN A 52 4.63 -20.96 -5.11
N VAL A 53 5.44 -19.97 -5.52
CA VAL A 53 6.84 -19.84 -5.09
C VAL A 53 6.93 -19.77 -3.58
N ILE A 54 6.13 -18.91 -2.93
CA ILE A 54 6.12 -18.76 -1.47
C ILE A 54 5.81 -20.09 -0.78
N SER A 55 4.81 -20.82 -1.28
CA SER A 55 4.46 -22.15 -0.76
C SER A 55 5.64 -23.12 -0.85
N TYR A 56 6.36 -23.09 -1.98
CA TYR A 56 7.51 -23.95 -2.23
C TYR A 56 8.72 -23.58 -1.34
N ILE A 57 9.07 -22.31 -1.24
CA ILE A 57 10.23 -21.86 -0.47
C ILE A 57 9.97 -21.80 1.05
N PHE A 58 8.73 -21.95 1.52
CA PHE A 58 8.36 -21.84 2.93
C PHE A 58 9.20 -22.75 3.85
N HIS A 59 9.60 -23.91 3.34
CA HIS A 59 10.34 -24.91 4.11
C HIS A 59 11.87 -24.66 4.15
N MET A 60 12.42 -23.73 3.34
CA MET A 60 13.87 -23.42 3.30
C MET A 60 14.41 -22.89 4.64
N LYS A 61 15.39 -23.57 5.24
CA LYS A 61 15.88 -23.28 6.60
C LYS A 61 16.44 -21.86 6.79
N GLU A 62 16.88 -21.25 5.70
CA GLU A 62 17.53 -19.95 5.63
C GLU A 62 16.58 -18.79 5.98
N ILE A 63 15.29 -18.93 5.66
CA ILE A 63 14.29 -17.89 5.85
C ILE A 63 13.53 -18.12 7.16
N VAL A 64 13.54 -17.10 8.01
CA VAL A 64 12.97 -17.18 9.38
C VAL A 64 11.47 -16.89 9.39
N ARG A 65 11.02 -15.99 8.50
CA ARG A 65 9.64 -15.49 8.48
C ARG A 65 9.27 -14.93 7.11
N TYR A 66 8.00 -15.07 6.74
CA TYR A 66 7.45 -14.65 5.46
C TYR A 66 6.36 -13.61 5.67
N TYR A 67 6.44 -12.53 4.92
CA TYR A 67 5.43 -11.48 4.85
C TYR A 67 4.81 -11.44 3.47
N ILE A 68 3.49 -11.44 3.41
CA ILE A 68 2.70 -11.08 2.23
C ILE A 68 1.99 -9.78 2.59
N THR A 69 2.40 -8.71 1.92
CA THR A 69 1.90 -7.36 2.19
C THR A 69 1.22 -6.78 0.97
N PHE A 70 0.23 -5.94 1.24
CA PHE A 70 -0.67 -5.39 0.23
C PHE A 70 -1.21 -4.05 0.70
N ILE A 71 -1.78 -3.31 -0.24
CA ILE A 71 -2.30 -1.96 0.00
C ILE A 71 -3.61 -2.03 0.78
N SER A 72 -4.49 -3.00 0.47
CA SER A 72 -5.85 -3.07 1.04
C SER A 72 -6.22 -4.40 1.72
N HIS A 73 -7.07 -4.35 2.75
CA HIS A 73 -7.60 -5.56 3.41
C HIS A 73 -8.40 -6.49 2.48
N GLU A 74 -8.89 -6.03 1.34
CA GLU A 74 -9.63 -6.87 0.39
C GLU A 74 -8.70 -7.76 -0.43
N GLN A 75 -7.60 -7.18 -0.94
CA GLN A 75 -6.53 -7.94 -1.59
C GLN A 75 -6.00 -9.02 -0.65
N ALA A 76 -5.75 -8.68 0.62
CA ALA A 76 -5.39 -9.62 1.68
C ALA A 76 -6.17 -10.93 1.68
N LYS A 77 -7.50 -10.78 1.57
CA LYS A 77 -8.45 -11.86 1.72
C LYS A 77 -8.39 -12.82 0.53
N LYS A 78 -8.10 -12.30 -0.68
CA LYS A 78 -7.87 -13.12 -1.88
C LYS A 78 -6.68 -14.06 -1.67
N TYR A 79 -5.54 -13.55 -1.20
CA TYR A 79 -4.35 -14.37 -0.91
C TYR A 79 -4.60 -15.38 0.20
N LEU A 80 -5.28 -14.96 1.26
CA LEU A 80 -5.65 -15.85 2.35
C LEU A 80 -6.46 -17.05 1.82
N ASN A 81 -7.47 -16.81 1.00
CA ASN A 81 -8.31 -17.86 0.42
C ASN A 81 -7.46 -18.85 -0.41
N PHE A 82 -6.53 -18.35 -1.23
CA PHE A 82 -5.62 -19.19 -2.00
C PHE A 82 -4.86 -20.21 -1.12
N PHE A 83 -4.25 -19.75 -0.02
CA PHE A 83 -3.52 -20.65 0.88
C PHE A 83 -4.45 -21.58 1.64
N LEU A 84 -5.62 -21.11 2.09
CA LEU A 84 -6.58 -21.95 2.80
C LEU A 84 -7.12 -23.08 1.92
N GLU A 85 -7.43 -22.80 0.65
CA GLU A 85 -7.86 -23.81 -0.32
C GLU A 85 -6.77 -24.85 -0.57
N ARG A 86 -5.52 -24.41 -0.68
CA ARG A 86 -4.37 -25.32 -0.83
C ARG A 86 -4.19 -26.19 0.40
N GLN A 87 -4.29 -25.62 1.60
CA GLN A 87 -4.12 -26.36 2.84
C GLN A 87 -5.20 -27.39 3.10
N LYS A 88 -6.45 -27.15 2.67
CA LYS A 88 -7.52 -28.16 2.74
C LYS A 88 -7.19 -29.45 1.97
N LYS A 89 -6.33 -29.37 0.94
CA LYS A 89 -5.89 -30.51 0.12
C LYS A 89 -4.68 -31.24 0.68
N VAL A 90 -3.98 -30.66 1.67
CA VAL A 90 -2.78 -31.23 2.27
C VAL A 90 -3.16 -32.24 3.35
N LYS A 91 -2.82 -33.52 3.14
CA LYS A 91 -3.04 -34.60 4.10
C LYS A 91 -1.89 -34.77 5.11
N ASP A 92 -0.69 -34.29 4.78
CA ASP A 92 0.52 -34.41 5.60
C ASP A 92 0.75 -33.20 6.51
N VAL A 93 0.98 -33.45 7.80
CA VAL A 93 1.25 -32.46 8.84
C VAL A 93 2.58 -31.73 8.59
N THR A 94 3.55 -32.33 7.90
CA THR A 94 4.86 -31.71 7.65
C THR A 94 4.82 -30.56 6.62
N SER A 95 3.81 -30.58 5.75
CA SER A 95 3.57 -29.57 4.70
C SER A 95 2.65 -28.43 5.17
N TYR A 96 2.37 -28.38 6.48
CA TYR A 96 1.51 -27.38 7.10
C TYR A 96 2.19 -26.01 7.20
N ILE A 97 1.49 -24.95 6.79
CA ILE A 97 1.96 -23.56 6.84
C ILE A 97 1.08 -22.77 7.82
N PRO A 98 1.55 -22.42 9.03
CA PRO A 98 0.77 -21.58 9.94
C PRO A 98 0.58 -20.17 9.35
N ILE A 99 -0.67 -19.80 9.03
CA ILE A 99 -1.00 -18.49 8.47
C ILE A 99 -1.45 -17.55 9.57
N VAL A 100 -0.78 -16.42 9.73
CA VAL A 100 -1.22 -15.32 10.60
C VAL A 100 -1.86 -14.25 9.74
N TYR A 101 -3.12 -13.93 10.00
CA TYR A 101 -3.86 -12.92 9.24
C TYR A 101 -4.28 -11.73 10.12
N HIS A 102 -3.90 -10.52 9.71
CA HIS A 102 -4.36 -9.31 10.37
C HIS A 102 -5.71 -8.85 9.83
N GLU A 103 -6.75 -9.11 10.61
CA GLU A 103 -8.06 -8.52 10.39
C GLU A 103 -8.07 -7.09 10.96
N GLY A 104 -8.50 -6.10 10.15
CA GLY A 104 -8.57 -4.71 10.58
C GLY A 104 -9.43 -4.57 11.83
N ILE A 105 -8.96 -3.77 12.82
CA ILE A 105 -9.63 -3.65 14.13
C ILE A 105 -11.11 -3.26 13.99
N GLU A 106 -11.42 -2.42 13.01
CA GLU A 106 -12.78 -1.97 12.74
C GLU A 106 -13.70 -3.10 12.28
N ARG A 107 -13.17 -4.16 11.68
CA ARG A 107 -13.94 -5.34 11.26
C ARG A 107 -14.17 -6.28 12.43
N VAL A 108 -13.14 -6.59 13.21
CA VAL A 108 -13.18 -7.66 14.23
C VAL A 108 -13.43 -7.22 15.66
N CYS A 109 -13.30 -5.93 15.97
CA CYS A 109 -13.54 -5.45 17.33
C CYS A 109 -15.01 -5.70 17.73
N GLN A 110 -15.20 -6.31 18.89
CA GLN A 110 -16.51 -6.55 19.51
C GLN A 110 -17.09 -5.28 20.15
N ARG A 111 -16.22 -4.35 20.58
CA ARG A 111 -16.58 -3.04 21.15
C ARG A 111 -16.64 -1.96 20.06
N LYS A 112 -17.68 -2.00 19.22
CA LYS A 112 -17.90 -1.01 18.14
C LYS A 112 -18.20 0.38 18.69
N ASP A 113 -18.92 0.43 19.80
CA ASP A 113 -19.17 1.62 20.63
C ASP A 113 -17.88 2.35 20.97
N LEU A 114 -16.91 1.61 21.52
CA LEU A 114 -15.63 2.17 21.95
C LEU A 114 -14.81 2.68 20.76
N LEU A 115 -14.85 1.98 19.61
CA LEU A 115 -14.16 2.44 18.40
C LEU A 115 -14.78 3.73 17.84
N LYS A 116 -16.12 3.83 17.84
CA LYS A 116 -16.83 5.03 17.42
C LYS A 116 -16.45 6.22 18.31
N GLU A 117 -16.46 6.00 19.62
CA GLU A 117 -16.04 7.00 20.60
C GLU A 117 -14.58 7.45 20.39
N MET A 118 -13.64 6.53 20.12
CA MET A 118 -12.26 6.92 19.82
C MET A 118 -12.18 7.85 18.60
N LYS A 119 -12.95 7.57 17.54
CA LYS A 119 -12.95 8.42 16.33
C LYS A 119 -13.50 9.81 16.62
N GLU A 120 -14.61 9.90 17.34
CA GLU A 120 -15.24 11.17 17.71
C GLU A 120 -14.29 12.05 18.54
N LEU A 121 -13.48 11.43 19.39
CA LEU A 121 -12.48 12.11 20.21
C LEU A 121 -11.15 12.43 19.48
N GLY A 122 -10.98 12.02 18.21
CA GLY A 122 -9.71 12.18 17.48
C GLY A 122 -8.58 11.28 17.99
N LEU A 123 -8.93 10.15 18.62
CA LEU A 123 -7.97 9.22 19.22
C LEU A 123 -7.63 8.06 18.29
N PRO A 124 -6.38 7.58 18.29
CA PRO A 124 -6.00 6.44 17.48
C PRO A 124 -6.76 5.19 17.93
N LEU A 125 -7.36 4.44 16.99
CA LEU A 125 -8.15 3.23 17.30
C LEU A 125 -7.38 2.19 18.13
N SER A 126 -6.05 2.16 18.01
CA SER A 126 -5.21 1.29 18.83
C SER A 126 -5.23 1.60 20.33
N TYR A 127 -5.66 2.81 20.72
CA TYR A 127 -5.88 3.19 22.11
C TYR A 127 -7.08 2.46 22.70
N ALA A 128 -8.15 2.21 21.92
CA ALA A 128 -9.29 1.40 22.35
C ALA A 128 -8.84 0.04 22.91
N CYS A 129 -7.91 -0.65 22.22
CA CYS A 129 -7.37 -1.91 22.71
C CYS A 129 -6.67 -1.81 24.07
N LYS A 130 -6.11 -0.66 24.45
CA LYS A 130 -5.40 -0.52 25.73
C LYS A 130 -6.35 -0.43 26.92
N ILE A 131 -7.52 0.17 26.72
CA ILE A 131 -8.52 0.40 27.77
C ILE A 131 -9.68 -0.61 27.71
N CYS A 132 -9.74 -1.41 26.65
CA CYS A 132 -10.75 -2.45 26.47
C CYS A 132 -10.61 -3.55 27.54
N ASP A 133 -11.73 -3.85 28.17
CA ASP A 133 -11.96 -4.91 29.13
C ASP A 133 -11.81 -6.31 28.52
N LEU A 134 -12.21 -6.49 27.25
CA LEU A 134 -12.10 -7.77 26.55
C LEU A 134 -10.67 -8.12 26.09
N ASN A 135 -9.67 -7.28 26.35
CA ASN A 135 -8.30 -7.53 25.90
C ASN A 135 -7.60 -8.58 26.78
N TYR A 136 -7.67 -9.84 26.34
CA TYR A 136 -7.05 -10.99 27.01
C TYR A 136 -5.59 -10.75 27.39
N LEU A 137 -4.81 -10.18 26.48
CA LEU A 137 -3.38 -9.97 26.73
C LEU A 137 -3.14 -8.86 27.77
N ALA A 138 -4.03 -7.85 27.86
CA ALA A 138 -3.93 -6.87 28.94
C ALA A 138 -4.28 -7.51 30.30
N GLU A 139 -5.30 -8.36 30.33
CA GLU A 139 -5.73 -9.07 31.53
C GLU A 139 -4.66 -10.04 32.05
N GLU A 140 -4.10 -10.90 31.20
CA GLU A 140 -3.00 -11.78 31.57
C GLU A 140 -1.78 -11.00 32.08
N MET A 141 -1.51 -9.84 31.49
CA MET A 141 -0.39 -9.01 31.90
C MET A 141 -0.59 -8.29 33.24
N LYS A 142 -1.82 -8.23 33.80
CA LYS A 142 -2.05 -7.71 35.16
C LYS A 142 -1.30 -8.54 36.21
N LYS A 143 -1.16 -9.86 35.99
CA LYS A 143 -0.40 -10.79 36.85
C LYS A 143 1.09 -10.47 36.93
N TYR A 144 1.60 -9.69 35.98
CA TYR A 144 3.01 -9.37 35.82
C TYR A 144 3.29 -7.86 35.95
N ARG A 145 2.35 -7.09 36.50
CA ARG A 145 2.42 -5.62 36.59
C ARG A 145 3.65 -5.11 37.35
N ASP A 146 4.11 -5.88 38.34
CA ASP A 146 5.22 -5.52 39.23
C ASP A 146 6.59 -5.92 38.65
N LEU A 147 6.61 -6.60 37.49
CA LEU A 147 7.86 -6.95 36.83
C LEU A 147 8.49 -5.73 36.15
N PRO A 148 9.84 -5.66 36.12
CA PRO A 148 10.54 -4.72 35.24
C PRO A 148 10.05 -4.84 33.79
N LYS A 149 9.96 -3.70 33.08
CA LYS A 149 9.38 -3.63 31.73
C LYS A 149 9.92 -4.67 30.75
N GLU A 150 11.21 -4.97 30.81
CA GLU A 150 11.83 -5.98 29.94
C GLU A 150 11.37 -7.40 30.26
N LYS A 151 11.29 -7.77 31.55
CA LYS A 151 10.76 -9.05 31.99
C LYS A 151 9.26 -9.19 31.67
N ALA A 152 8.49 -8.13 31.88
CA ALA A 152 7.07 -8.09 31.49
C ALA A 152 6.90 -8.28 29.97
N LYS A 153 7.76 -7.64 29.15
CA LYS A 153 7.77 -7.85 27.70
C LYS A 153 8.07 -9.31 27.33
N GLN A 154 9.09 -9.92 27.94
CA GLN A 154 9.42 -11.33 27.73
C GLN A 154 8.24 -12.25 28.08
N LYS A 155 7.59 -12.03 29.23
CA LYS A 155 6.41 -12.77 29.65
C LYS A 155 5.25 -12.62 28.68
N LYS A 156 4.97 -11.40 28.20
CA LYS A 156 3.98 -11.15 27.15
C LYS A 156 4.24 -12.00 25.91
N LEU A 157 5.49 -12.03 25.42
CA LEU A 157 5.84 -12.82 24.24
C LEU A 157 5.76 -14.33 24.49
N TYR A 158 6.08 -14.78 25.70
CA TYR A 158 5.90 -16.18 26.09
C TYR A 158 4.42 -16.59 26.08
N VAL A 159 3.53 -15.77 26.65
CA VAL A 159 2.07 -16.01 26.62
C VAL A 159 1.57 -16.09 25.18
N VAL A 160 1.95 -15.13 24.33
CA VAL A 160 1.62 -15.15 22.89
C VAL A 160 2.14 -16.41 22.21
N SER A 161 3.40 -16.81 22.47
CA SER A 161 3.97 -18.02 21.89
C SER A 161 3.24 -19.28 22.35
N LYS A 162 2.77 -19.35 23.60
CA LYS A 162 2.05 -20.51 24.13
C LYS A 162 0.70 -20.68 23.40
N ILE A 163 -0.08 -19.60 23.31
CA ILE A 163 -1.37 -19.57 22.60
C ILE A 163 -1.18 -20.06 21.15
N VAL A 164 -0.16 -19.55 20.46
CA VAL A 164 0.08 -19.87 19.06
C VAL A 164 0.54 -21.31 18.87
N LYS A 165 1.40 -21.84 19.77
CA LYS A 165 1.80 -23.25 19.71
C LYS A 165 0.60 -24.18 19.89
N GLU A 166 -0.24 -23.91 20.89
CA GLU A 166 -1.46 -24.69 21.13
C GLU A 166 -2.43 -24.62 19.93
N ALA A 167 -2.60 -23.43 19.31
CA ALA A 167 -3.43 -23.29 18.11
C ALA A 167 -2.89 -24.09 16.92
N ILE A 168 -1.56 -24.05 16.71
CA ILE A 168 -0.89 -24.84 15.65
C ILE A 168 -1.04 -26.34 15.91
N GLU A 169 -0.86 -26.80 17.14
CA GLU A 169 -1.02 -28.21 17.53
C GLU A 169 -2.45 -28.71 17.30
N LYS A 170 -3.45 -27.86 17.55
CA LYS A 170 -4.86 -28.12 17.22
C LYS A 170 -5.21 -27.97 15.73
N ARG A 171 -4.22 -27.75 14.85
CA ARG A 171 -4.37 -27.61 13.39
C ARG A 171 -5.25 -26.43 12.96
N TYR A 172 -5.20 -25.30 13.68
CA TYR A 172 -5.82 -24.06 13.20
C TYR A 172 -5.01 -23.49 12.03
N TYR A 173 -5.38 -23.85 10.79
CA TYR A 173 -4.79 -23.37 9.53
C TYR A 173 -4.65 -21.84 9.46
N LEU A 174 -5.63 -21.16 10.07
CA LEU A 174 -5.70 -19.71 10.17
C LEU A 174 -5.58 -19.27 11.63
N ILE A 175 -4.59 -18.43 11.89
CA ILE A 175 -4.39 -17.73 13.15
C ILE A 175 -4.78 -16.27 12.90
N SER A 176 -6.02 -15.94 13.25
CA SER A 176 -6.62 -14.62 13.13
C SER A 176 -7.27 -14.19 14.44
N SER A 177 -7.70 -12.93 14.52
CA SER A 177 -8.32 -12.43 15.74
C SER A 177 -9.62 -13.15 16.03
N MET A 178 -10.43 -13.44 15.01
CA MET A 178 -11.68 -14.18 15.16
C MET A 178 -11.45 -15.66 15.53
N SER A 179 -10.56 -16.35 14.81
CA SER A 179 -10.29 -17.78 15.07
C SER A 179 -9.68 -18.02 16.45
N LEU A 180 -8.74 -17.15 16.88
CA LEU A 180 -8.19 -17.22 18.23
C LEU A 180 -9.21 -16.79 19.30
N ALA A 181 -10.08 -15.81 19.03
CA ALA A 181 -11.12 -15.42 19.98
C ALA A 181 -12.09 -16.57 20.25
N GLN A 182 -12.51 -17.30 19.21
CA GLN A 182 -13.35 -18.50 19.37
C GLN A 182 -12.68 -19.56 20.25
N TRP A 183 -11.39 -19.84 20.00
CA TRP A 183 -10.62 -20.76 20.83
C TRP A 183 -10.42 -20.26 22.26
N LEU A 184 -10.17 -18.96 22.44
CA LEU A 184 -10.04 -18.35 23.76
C LEU A 184 -11.38 -18.38 24.50
N TRP A 185 -12.53 -18.21 23.82
CA TRP A 185 -13.85 -18.25 24.43
C TRP A 185 -14.15 -19.59 25.11
N GLU A 186 -13.68 -20.69 24.54
CA GLU A 186 -13.79 -22.02 25.16
C GLU A 186 -13.05 -22.10 26.50
N LYS A 187 -12.04 -21.26 26.73
CA LYS A 187 -11.20 -21.24 27.94
C LYS A 187 -11.46 -20.05 28.86
N HIS A 188 -11.90 -18.93 28.31
CA HIS A 188 -12.03 -17.61 28.92
C HIS A 188 -13.16 -16.85 28.22
N ALA A 189 -14.30 -16.67 28.91
CA ALA A 189 -15.46 -15.98 28.36
C ALA A 189 -15.08 -14.59 27.78
N HIS A 190 -15.54 -14.31 26.55
CA HIS A 190 -15.45 -13.00 25.90
C HIS A 190 -14.06 -12.35 25.78
N SER A 191 -13.07 -13.12 25.31
CA SER A 191 -11.70 -12.64 25.06
C SER A 191 -11.43 -12.18 23.61
N CYS A 192 -10.74 -11.05 23.45
CA CYS A 192 -10.26 -10.50 22.17
C CYS A 192 -8.77 -10.81 21.94
N ALA A 193 -8.46 -11.38 20.76
CA ALA A 193 -7.09 -11.79 20.39
C ALA A 193 -6.32 -10.77 19.52
N GLN A 194 -6.86 -9.57 19.25
CA GLN A 194 -6.24 -8.60 18.34
C GLN A 194 -4.79 -8.26 18.73
N GLN A 195 -4.51 -8.12 20.02
CA GLN A 195 -3.15 -7.83 20.50
C GLN A 195 -2.19 -9.01 20.36
N VAL A 196 -2.69 -10.25 20.35
CA VAL A 196 -1.90 -11.45 20.06
C VAL A 196 -1.47 -11.42 18.59
N ILE A 197 -2.42 -11.23 17.68
CA ILE A 197 -2.16 -11.11 16.23
C ILE A 197 -1.19 -9.96 15.93
N ARG A 198 -1.45 -8.77 16.47
CA ARG A 198 -0.56 -7.63 16.29
C ARG A 198 0.86 -7.92 16.79
N THR A 199 1.00 -8.63 17.92
CA THR A 199 2.30 -9.00 18.48
C THR A 199 3.07 -9.94 17.54
N LEU A 200 2.41 -10.93 16.93
CA LEU A 200 3.04 -11.84 15.96
C LEU A 200 3.60 -11.09 14.74
N ILE A 201 2.86 -10.09 14.27
CA ILE A 201 3.21 -9.32 13.08
C ILE A 201 4.39 -8.38 13.34
N VAL A 202 4.35 -7.64 14.46
CA VAL A 202 5.22 -6.47 14.66
C VAL A 202 6.40 -6.71 15.61
N GLU A 203 6.40 -7.76 16.44
CA GLU A 203 7.51 -8.03 17.37
C GLU A 203 8.50 -9.03 16.76
N PRO A 204 9.77 -8.64 16.54
CA PRO A 204 10.78 -9.55 15.96
C PRO A 204 11.22 -10.64 16.95
N MET A 205 11.22 -10.33 18.24
CA MET A 205 11.68 -11.24 19.29
C MET A 205 10.79 -12.49 19.45
N ILE A 206 9.58 -12.49 18.90
CA ILE A 206 8.71 -13.67 18.94
C ILE A 206 9.30 -14.83 18.12
N ASP A 207 10.14 -14.58 17.10
CA ASP A 207 10.80 -15.64 16.32
C ASP A 207 11.71 -16.52 17.19
N ASP A 208 12.42 -15.90 18.14
CA ASP A 208 13.31 -16.60 19.08
C ASP A 208 12.57 -17.53 20.03
N ILE A 209 11.36 -17.13 20.41
CA ILE A 209 10.56 -17.77 21.46
C ILE A 209 9.66 -18.85 20.84
N LEU A 210 9.02 -18.50 19.72
CA LEU A 210 8.10 -19.39 19.04
C LEU A 210 8.85 -20.55 18.37
N LYS A 211 10.04 -20.29 17.80
CA LYS A 211 10.85 -21.28 17.06
C LYS A 211 10.05 -22.04 16.00
N ARG A 212 9.07 -21.36 15.38
CA ARG A 212 8.26 -21.85 14.27
C ARG A 212 8.18 -20.76 13.22
N LYS A 213 8.21 -21.16 11.96
CA LYS A 213 7.99 -20.24 10.83
C LYS A 213 6.52 -19.87 10.74
N LEU A 214 6.27 -18.61 10.39
CA LEU A 214 4.94 -18.07 10.19
C LEU A 214 4.87 -17.44 8.80
N LEU A 215 3.74 -17.66 8.12
CA LEU A 215 3.34 -16.89 6.96
C LEU A 215 2.40 -15.78 7.42
N ILE A 216 2.84 -14.53 7.32
CA ILE A 216 2.08 -13.37 7.78
C ILE A 216 1.44 -12.68 6.58
N ILE A 217 0.11 -12.60 6.59
CA ILE A 217 -0.68 -11.87 5.60
C ILE A 217 -1.21 -10.60 6.28
N THR A 218 -0.70 -9.43 5.90
CA THR A 218 -1.02 -8.16 6.58
C THR A 218 -1.01 -6.96 5.64
N PRO A 219 -1.90 -5.97 5.83
CA PRO A 219 -1.76 -4.69 5.14
C PRO A 219 -0.40 -4.07 5.40
N LEU A 220 0.14 -3.41 4.39
CA LEU A 220 1.46 -2.78 4.43
C LEU A 220 1.54 -1.79 5.58
N SER A 221 0.51 -0.95 5.75
CA SER A 221 0.41 0.10 6.78
C SER A 221 0.60 -0.38 8.23
N ILE A 222 0.36 -1.66 8.52
CA ILE A 222 0.58 -2.21 9.86
C ILE A 222 2.06 -2.51 10.12
N PHE A 223 2.81 -2.91 9.09
CA PHE A 223 4.20 -3.30 9.22
C PHE A 223 5.16 -2.15 8.88
N SER A 224 4.77 -1.27 7.96
CA SER A 224 5.60 -0.22 7.38
C SER A 224 5.61 1.09 8.17
N THR A 225 5.33 1.11 9.47
CA THR A 225 5.45 2.38 10.24
C THR A 225 6.89 2.60 10.71
N LYS A 226 7.41 3.83 10.67
CA LYS A 226 8.77 4.14 11.14
C LYS A 226 9.03 3.70 12.58
N THR A 227 8.00 3.75 13.43
CA THR A 227 8.07 3.24 14.82
C THR A 227 8.35 1.74 14.88
N ILE A 228 7.68 0.93 14.06
CA ILE A 228 7.89 -0.52 14.02
C ILE A 228 9.25 -0.83 13.40
N ILE A 229 9.61 -0.14 12.32
CA ILE A 229 10.91 -0.28 11.67
C ILE A 229 12.06 -0.02 12.65
N ASN A 230 11.97 1.07 13.42
CA ASN A 230 12.97 1.41 14.44
C ASN A 230 13.05 0.37 15.56
N ARG A 231 11.92 -0.24 15.94
CA ARG A 231 11.90 -1.36 16.89
C ARG A 231 12.68 -2.56 16.36
N TRP A 232 12.48 -2.92 15.09
CA TRP A 232 13.23 -3.99 14.44
C TRP A 232 14.72 -3.64 14.35
N LYS A 233 15.08 -2.47 13.81
CA LYS A 233 16.49 -2.02 13.71
C LYS A 233 17.25 -2.16 15.04
N ARG A 234 16.63 -1.74 16.17
CA ARG A 234 17.22 -1.88 17.51
C ARG A 234 17.42 -3.34 17.91
N TYR A 235 16.43 -4.20 17.66
CA TYR A 235 16.53 -5.63 17.95
C TYR A 235 17.65 -6.32 17.16
N PHE A 236 17.77 -6.08 15.85
CA PHE A 236 18.87 -6.69 15.05
C PHE A 236 20.24 -6.17 15.44
N LYS A 237 20.36 -4.87 15.74
CA LYS A 237 21.62 -4.28 16.22
C LYS A 237 22.09 -4.97 17.50
N ALA A 238 21.16 -5.34 18.39
CA ALA A 238 21.47 -6.05 19.62
C ALA A 238 21.79 -7.54 19.40
N GLN A 239 21.04 -8.23 18.54
CA GLN A 239 21.21 -9.68 18.33
C GLN A 239 22.47 -10.05 17.55
N ARG A 240 22.92 -9.21 16.60
CA ARG A 240 24.08 -9.48 15.71
C ARG A 240 24.02 -10.83 14.97
N LYS A 241 22.84 -11.39 14.75
CA LYS A 241 22.62 -12.67 14.05
C LYS A 241 22.21 -12.45 12.60
N TYR A 242 22.75 -13.27 11.71
CA TYR A 242 22.32 -13.35 10.32
C TYR A 242 20.97 -14.09 10.24
N ARG A 243 19.95 -13.43 9.67
CA ARG A 243 18.59 -13.94 9.54
C ARG A 243 17.95 -13.38 8.30
N ILE A 244 17.47 -14.24 7.41
CA ILE A 244 16.81 -13.81 6.19
C ILE A 244 15.31 -13.73 6.43
N TYR A 245 14.71 -12.63 5.99
CA TYR A 245 13.26 -12.43 5.98
C TYR A 245 12.79 -12.35 4.54
N PHE A 246 11.60 -12.89 4.27
CA PHE A 246 10.99 -12.82 2.95
C PHE A 246 9.81 -11.85 2.98
N ALA A 247 9.71 -10.96 2.00
CA ALA A 247 8.54 -10.14 1.75
C ALA A 247 8.07 -10.29 0.29
N PHE A 248 6.78 -10.50 0.13
CA PHE A 248 6.09 -10.37 -1.14
C PHE A 248 5.21 -9.11 -1.12
N PHE A 249 5.38 -8.29 -2.14
CA PHE A 249 4.57 -7.10 -2.39
C PHE A 249 3.88 -7.26 -3.75
N ASP A 250 2.57 -7.19 -3.77
CA ASP A 250 1.78 -7.28 -5.01
C ASP A 250 1.07 -5.96 -5.31
N GLU A 251 0.81 -5.72 -6.60
CA GLU A 251 0.13 -4.52 -7.12
C GLU A 251 0.70 -3.21 -6.53
N ILE A 252 2.04 -3.09 -6.48
CA ILE A 252 2.74 -1.97 -5.86
C ILE A 252 2.76 -0.69 -6.70
N ASP A 253 2.05 -0.66 -7.83
CA ASP A 253 1.95 0.49 -8.72
C ASP A 253 1.66 1.78 -7.93
N GLU A 254 0.64 1.76 -7.05
CA GLU A 254 0.29 2.94 -6.27
C GLU A 254 1.42 3.41 -5.32
N LEU A 255 2.20 2.50 -4.75
CA LEU A 255 3.30 2.86 -3.86
C LEU A 255 4.46 3.52 -4.62
N PHE A 256 4.71 3.09 -5.87
CA PHE A 256 5.73 3.72 -6.70
C PHE A 256 5.38 5.14 -7.13
N PHE A 257 4.09 5.46 -7.27
CA PHE A 257 3.63 6.77 -7.74
C PHE A 257 3.12 7.71 -6.64
N LYS A 258 2.59 7.18 -5.54
CA LYS A 258 2.00 7.97 -4.44
C LYS A 258 2.79 7.87 -3.14
N GLY A 259 3.69 6.90 -3.00
CA GLY A 259 4.47 6.72 -1.76
C GLY A 259 3.58 6.42 -0.56
N PHE A 260 4.10 6.70 0.64
CA PHE A 260 3.31 6.67 1.87
C PHE A 260 2.68 8.04 2.14
N GLU A 261 1.39 8.04 2.44
CA GLU A 261 0.62 9.26 2.67
C GLU A 261 0.58 9.64 4.15
N TYR A 262 0.83 10.92 4.44
CA TYR A 262 0.68 11.52 5.77
C TYR A 262 -0.11 12.83 5.66
N GLU A 263 -1.12 13.00 6.49
CA GLU A 263 -1.94 14.21 6.51
C GLU A 263 -1.44 15.18 7.59
N LEU A 264 -1.16 16.44 7.24
CA LEU A 264 -0.91 17.50 8.21
C LEU A 264 -2.15 18.38 8.27
N PRO A 265 -3.02 18.21 9.31
CA PRO A 265 -4.23 19.01 9.45
C PRO A 265 -3.88 20.48 9.73
N PRO A 266 -4.79 21.43 9.42
CA PRO A 266 -4.57 22.84 9.73
C PRO A 266 -4.39 23.07 11.24
N PRO A 267 -3.58 24.06 11.67
CA PRO A 267 -3.26 24.32 13.07
C PRO A 267 -4.41 25.04 13.80
N ASN A 268 -5.63 24.50 13.73
CA ASN A 268 -6.81 25.02 14.40
C ASN A 268 -6.90 24.47 15.83
N PHE A 269 -5.94 24.85 16.66
CA PHE A 269 -5.83 24.37 18.04
C PHE A 269 -6.93 24.94 18.94
N THR A 270 -7.54 24.07 19.75
CA THR A 270 -8.50 24.45 20.79
C THR A 270 -7.81 24.67 22.14
N ASP A 271 -8.45 25.38 23.07
CA ASP A 271 -7.94 25.52 24.46
C ASP A 271 -7.67 24.15 25.11
N PHE A 272 -8.44 23.14 24.75
CA PHE A 272 -8.26 21.79 25.26
C PHE A 272 -6.98 21.13 24.72
N ASP A 273 -6.58 21.42 23.47
CA ASP A 273 -5.32 20.92 22.91
C ASP A 273 -4.12 21.47 23.71
N TYR A 274 -4.14 22.77 24.04
CA TYR A 274 -3.16 23.40 24.93
C TYR A 274 -3.15 22.74 26.30
N GLU A 275 -4.31 22.59 26.94
CA GLU A 275 -4.44 21.95 28.25
C GLU A 275 -3.86 20.53 28.28
N VAL A 276 -4.13 19.72 27.26
CA VAL A 276 -3.67 18.33 27.17
C VAL A 276 -2.15 18.26 27.05
N VAL A 277 -1.55 19.10 26.20
CA VAL A 277 -0.08 19.14 26.06
C VAL A 277 0.57 19.66 27.34
N GLU A 278 0.02 20.72 27.95
CA GLU A 278 0.55 21.29 29.19
C GLU A 278 0.57 20.29 30.35
N LYS A 279 -0.44 19.42 30.45
CA LYS A 279 -0.51 18.39 31.51
C LYS A 279 0.56 17.31 31.38
N VAL A 280 1.09 17.07 30.18
CA VAL A 280 2.02 15.95 29.93
C VAL A 280 3.45 16.37 29.64
N ILE A 281 3.66 17.62 29.21
CA ILE A 281 4.96 18.16 28.85
C ILE A 281 5.85 18.31 30.09
N SER A 282 7.14 17.97 29.98
CA SER A 282 8.08 18.17 31.09
C SER A 282 8.44 19.64 31.26
N LYS A 283 8.74 20.05 32.50
CA LYS A 283 9.20 21.42 32.85
C LYS A 283 10.41 21.91 32.03
N SER A 284 11.17 20.98 31.44
CA SER A 284 12.34 21.26 30.60
C SER A 284 11.99 21.78 29.20
N PHE A 285 10.74 21.73 28.77
CA PHE A 285 10.29 22.24 27.48
C PHE A 285 9.31 23.39 27.70
N SER A 286 9.37 24.40 26.82
CA SER A 286 8.34 25.43 26.77
C SER A 286 6.99 24.83 26.36
N LYS A 287 5.94 25.22 27.08
CA LYS A 287 4.55 24.76 26.87
C LYS A 287 4.03 25.07 25.46
N THR A 288 4.43 26.21 24.90
CA THR A 288 4.00 26.67 23.57
C THR A 288 4.88 26.16 22.44
N ARG A 289 6.06 25.58 22.73
CA ARG A 289 7.03 25.19 21.70
C ARG A 289 6.46 24.18 20.69
N PHE A 290 5.61 23.26 21.16
CA PHE A 290 5.00 22.27 20.27
C PHE A 290 4.09 22.91 19.22
N PHE A 291 3.21 23.81 19.66
CA PHE A 291 2.26 24.52 18.80
C PHE A 291 2.97 25.44 17.81
N ASN A 292 3.89 26.28 18.30
CA ASN A 292 4.67 27.20 17.46
C ASN A 292 5.48 26.45 16.38
N MET A 293 6.08 25.31 16.75
CA MET A 293 6.80 24.45 15.80
C MET A 293 5.85 23.93 14.72
N TYR A 294 4.71 23.36 15.11
CA TYR A 294 3.76 22.82 14.15
C TYR A 294 3.20 23.89 13.22
N GLU A 295 2.81 25.05 13.74
CA GLU A 295 2.38 26.20 12.94
C GLU A 295 3.47 26.64 11.95
N THR A 296 4.73 26.68 12.40
CA THR A 296 5.86 27.03 11.53
C THR A 296 6.01 26.02 10.40
N ILE A 297 6.05 24.72 10.72
CA ILE A 297 6.16 23.64 9.72
C ILE A 297 4.99 23.72 8.73
N TYR A 298 3.77 23.80 9.25
CA TYR A 298 2.55 23.87 8.45
C TYR A 298 2.56 25.09 7.52
N LYS A 299 2.90 26.27 8.05
CA LYS A 299 3.01 27.50 7.26
C LYS A 299 4.06 27.39 6.16
N LEU A 300 5.23 26.81 6.45
CA LEU A 300 6.29 26.63 5.45
C LEU A 300 5.87 25.64 4.36
N PHE A 301 5.20 24.53 4.70
CA PHE A 301 4.61 23.63 3.72
C PHE A 301 3.53 24.33 2.88
N LYS A 302 2.63 25.06 3.53
CA LYS A 302 1.56 25.82 2.88
C LYS A 302 2.15 26.85 1.92
N LEU A 303 3.23 27.55 2.30
CA LEU A 303 3.97 28.44 1.41
C LEU A 303 4.62 27.72 0.22
N LEU A 304 5.16 26.50 0.40
CA LEU A 304 5.68 25.73 -0.73
C LEU A 304 4.59 25.30 -1.71
N LEU A 305 3.40 24.97 -1.20
CA LEU A 305 2.27 24.48 -1.99
C LEU A 305 1.44 25.60 -2.63
N GLU A 306 1.26 26.74 -1.95
CA GLU A 306 0.51 27.91 -2.43
C GLU A 306 1.41 28.96 -3.12
N GLY A 307 2.67 29.06 -2.68
CA GLY A 307 3.56 30.21 -2.90
C GLY A 307 4.57 30.06 -4.04
N LYS A 308 4.39 29.10 -4.95
CA LYS A 308 5.02 29.15 -6.29
C LYS A 308 6.57 29.12 -6.34
N VAL A 309 7.27 28.57 -5.34
CA VAL A 309 8.74 28.43 -5.40
C VAL A 309 9.19 27.13 -4.75
N LEU A 310 9.81 26.24 -5.54
CA LEU A 310 10.61 25.12 -5.04
C LEU A 310 11.93 25.64 -4.45
N ASP A 311 11.85 26.20 -3.24
CA ASP A 311 13.00 26.79 -2.56
C ASP A 311 13.70 25.79 -1.63
N SER A 312 14.94 25.46 -1.99
CA SER A 312 15.80 24.61 -1.17
C SER A 312 16.05 25.17 0.24
N HIS A 313 15.96 26.50 0.43
CA HIS A 313 16.07 27.14 1.74
C HIS A 313 14.87 26.86 2.63
N ILE A 314 13.64 26.87 2.07
CA ILE A 314 12.43 26.55 2.84
C ILE A 314 12.43 25.07 3.24
N ILE A 315 12.83 24.17 2.33
CA ILE A 315 12.98 22.74 2.66
C ILE A 315 14.01 22.55 3.79
N LYS A 316 15.16 23.23 3.72
CA LYS A 316 16.16 23.22 4.80
C LYS A 316 15.59 23.76 6.12
N ALA A 317 14.77 24.81 6.09
CA ALA A 317 14.14 25.38 7.27
C ALA A 317 13.14 24.40 7.93
N ILE A 318 12.30 23.71 7.13
CA ILE A 318 11.39 22.67 7.63
C ILE A 318 12.20 21.55 8.30
N ASN A 319 13.24 21.06 7.63
CA ASN A 319 14.09 20.00 8.16
C ASN A 319 14.84 20.41 9.42
N TYR A 320 15.33 21.64 9.49
CA TYR A 320 15.95 22.19 10.69
C TYR A 320 14.95 22.24 11.86
N GLU A 321 13.72 22.71 11.63
CA GLU A 321 12.70 22.76 12.68
C GLU A 321 12.29 21.36 13.17
N LEU A 322 12.15 20.39 12.26
CA LEU A 322 11.93 18.97 12.60
C LEU A 322 13.10 18.39 13.42
N GLU A 323 14.34 18.73 13.07
CA GLU A 323 15.54 18.25 13.76
C GLU A 323 15.65 18.82 15.18
N VAL A 324 15.53 20.14 15.33
CA VAL A 324 15.61 20.83 16.63
C VAL A 324 14.48 20.39 17.56
N SER A 325 13.27 20.18 17.01
CA SER A 325 12.10 19.76 17.78
C SER A 325 11.98 18.24 17.97
N ARG A 326 12.91 17.44 17.42
CA ARG A 326 12.89 15.97 17.49
C ARG A 326 12.85 15.43 18.93
N LYS A 327 13.54 16.06 19.89
CA LYS A 327 13.49 15.63 21.30
C LYS A 327 12.10 15.84 21.91
N LEU A 328 11.44 16.95 21.58
CA LEU A 328 10.09 17.27 22.04
C LEU A 328 9.05 16.32 21.43
N ILE A 329 9.09 16.10 20.10
CA ILE A 329 8.19 15.17 19.40
C ILE A 329 8.32 13.75 20.00
N ASN A 330 9.56 13.28 20.22
CA ASN A 330 9.81 12.00 20.86
C ASN A 330 9.33 11.94 22.33
N HIS A 331 9.42 13.05 23.07
CA HIS A 331 8.90 13.13 24.43
C HIS A 331 7.37 12.96 24.42
N LEU A 332 6.67 13.74 23.60
CA LEU A 332 5.21 13.68 23.48
C LEU A 332 4.73 12.33 22.93
N SER A 333 5.46 11.75 21.97
CA SER A 333 5.23 10.38 21.47
C SER A 333 5.18 9.35 22.61
N ARG A 334 6.12 9.42 23.55
CA ARG A 334 6.14 8.53 24.73
C ARG A 334 4.97 8.79 25.69
N LYS A 335 4.42 10.00 25.68
CA LYS A 335 3.26 10.44 26.47
C LYS A 335 1.93 10.30 25.73
N LEU A 336 1.91 9.80 24.49
CA LEU A 336 0.67 9.61 23.72
C LEU A 336 -0.42 8.86 24.49
N SER A 337 -0.03 7.85 25.28
CA SER A 337 -0.99 7.10 26.10
C SER A 337 -1.65 7.94 27.19
N SER A 338 -0.93 8.92 27.74
CA SER A 338 -1.44 9.88 28.73
C SER A 338 -2.30 10.96 28.07
N ILE A 339 -1.86 11.47 26.90
CA ILE A 339 -2.64 12.41 26.07
C ILE A 339 -4.01 11.80 25.73
N CYS A 340 -4.02 10.58 25.19
CA CYS A 340 -5.26 9.87 24.87
C CYS A 340 -6.12 9.61 26.11
N LYS A 341 -5.51 9.36 27.27
CA LYS A 341 -6.21 9.15 28.53
C LYS A 341 -6.95 10.41 28.97
N ILE A 342 -6.29 11.57 28.95
CA ILE A 342 -6.88 12.86 29.32
C ILE A 342 -8.06 13.18 28.41
N ALA A 343 -7.88 13.08 27.09
CA ALA A 343 -8.95 13.28 26.11
C ALA A 343 -10.15 12.36 26.34
N TYR A 344 -9.88 11.08 26.63
CA TYR A 344 -10.92 10.08 26.91
C TYR A 344 -11.68 10.34 28.20
N GLU A 345 -10.98 10.72 29.28
CA GLU A 345 -11.59 11.02 30.59
C GLU A 345 -12.40 12.32 30.54
N CYS A 346 -11.90 13.34 29.84
CA CYS A 346 -12.58 14.62 29.67
C CYS A 346 -13.69 14.60 28.60
N LYS A 347 -13.82 13.52 27.81
CA LYS A 347 -14.75 13.41 26.67
C LYS A 347 -14.66 14.58 25.69
N LYS A 348 -13.43 15.05 25.43
CA LYS A 348 -13.16 16.18 24.52
C LYS A 348 -12.26 15.73 23.37
N ARG A 349 -12.61 16.18 22.16
CA ARG A 349 -11.83 15.92 20.94
C ARG A 349 -10.49 16.65 20.99
N THR A 350 -9.45 16.00 20.47
CA THR A 350 -8.11 16.61 20.30
C THR A 350 -7.45 16.11 19.02
N ILE A 351 -6.67 16.98 18.36
CA ILE A 351 -5.88 16.66 17.16
C ILE A 351 -4.43 16.25 17.47
N ILE A 352 -4.03 16.39 18.74
CA ILE A 352 -2.64 16.20 19.17
C ILE A 352 -2.06 14.81 18.86
N PRO A 353 -2.79 13.68 19.07
CA PRO A 353 -2.26 12.36 18.74
C PRO A 353 -1.95 12.18 17.26
N GLU A 354 -2.80 12.73 16.39
CA GLU A 354 -2.66 12.68 14.94
C GLU A 354 -1.44 13.46 14.48
N ILE A 355 -1.30 14.72 14.92
CA ILE A 355 -0.14 15.57 14.61
C ILE A 355 1.16 14.88 15.05
N ILE A 356 1.23 14.36 16.28
CA ILE A 356 2.44 13.67 16.77
C ILE A 356 2.76 12.46 15.89
N SER A 357 1.75 11.67 15.50
CA SER A 357 1.94 10.50 14.64
C SER A 357 2.51 10.89 13.27
N ASN A 358 1.97 11.94 12.65
CA ASN A 358 2.36 12.37 11.31
C ASN A 358 3.75 13.02 11.32
N LEU A 359 4.07 13.83 12.33
CA LEU A 359 5.42 14.37 12.52
C LEU A 359 6.49 13.28 12.79
N LEU A 360 6.15 12.21 13.49
CA LEU A 360 7.08 11.07 13.68
C LEU A 360 7.38 10.33 12.39
N ASN A 361 6.43 10.33 11.46
CA ASN A 361 6.63 9.74 10.14
C ASN A 361 7.35 10.71 9.18
N LEU A 362 7.25 12.02 9.41
CA LEU A 362 7.93 13.07 8.65
C LEU A 362 9.35 13.34 9.16
N GLU A 363 10.27 12.38 8.99
CA GLU A 363 11.64 12.47 9.52
C GLU A 363 12.55 13.46 8.78
N ASN A 364 12.35 13.59 7.48
CA ASN A 364 13.05 14.48 6.56
C ASN A 364 12.10 14.78 5.39
N VAL A 365 12.10 16.02 4.92
CA VAL A 365 11.31 16.51 3.79
C VAL A 365 12.25 16.67 2.61
N THR A 366 11.97 15.95 1.52
CA THR A 366 12.73 16.04 0.27
C THR A 366 11.99 16.87 -0.76
N LYS A 367 12.72 17.33 -1.78
CA LYS A 367 12.12 18.02 -2.93
C LYS A 367 11.08 17.13 -3.62
N GLN A 368 11.37 15.83 -3.74
CA GLN A 368 10.44 14.86 -4.30
C GLN A 368 9.16 14.72 -3.48
N MET A 369 9.25 14.76 -2.14
CA MET A 369 8.06 14.73 -1.27
C MET A 369 7.19 15.97 -1.50
N ILE A 370 7.78 17.16 -1.57
CA ILE A 370 7.03 18.39 -1.86
C ILE A 370 6.36 18.31 -3.23
N ASN A 371 7.07 17.88 -4.27
CA ASN A 371 6.51 17.71 -5.62
C ASN A 371 5.36 16.71 -5.65
N ALA A 372 5.38 15.68 -4.80
CA ALA A 372 4.30 14.73 -4.74
C ALA A 372 3.12 15.22 -3.87
N SER A 373 3.35 16.10 -2.90
CA SER A 373 2.37 16.56 -1.90
C SER A 373 1.23 17.40 -2.48
N ASP A 374 0.05 17.36 -1.87
CA ASP A 374 -1.15 18.09 -2.29
C ASP A 374 -1.75 18.91 -1.12
N LEU A 375 -2.48 19.99 -1.43
CA LEU A 375 -3.32 20.71 -0.47
C LEU A 375 -4.79 20.37 -0.76
N ILE A 376 -5.47 19.72 0.19
CA ILE A 376 -6.86 19.28 0.04
C ILE A 376 -7.65 19.73 1.26
N ASN A 377 -8.67 20.57 1.08
CA ASN A 377 -9.51 21.08 2.18
C ASN A 377 -8.68 21.67 3.34
N ASP A 378 -7.71 22.53 3.03
CA ASP A 378 -6.76 23.08 4.02
C ASP A 378 -5.94 22.03 4.78
N SER A 379 -5.88 20.79 4.32
CA SER A 379 -5.01 19.75 4.88
C SER A 379 -3.90 19.44 3.90
N ILE A 380 -2.68 19.33 4.40
CA ILE A 380 -1.50 19.08 3.56
C ILE A 380 -1.27 17.57 3.51
N ILE A 381 -1.45 16.99 2.33
CA ILE A 381 -1.26 15.56 2.08
C ILE A 381 0.16 15.36 1.58
N VAL A 382 1.02 14.82 2.45
CA VAL A 382 2.43 14.57 2.15
C VAL A 382 2.63 13.15 1.64
N HIS A 383 3.35 13.00 0.53
CA HIS A 383 3.64 11.73 -0.12
C HIS A 383 5.14 11.36 0.00
N ASP A 384 5.46 10.36 0.82
CA ASP A 384 6.84 9.87 1.09
C ASP A 384 7.21 8.71 0.15
N LEU A 385 7.67 9.08 -1.05
CA LEU A 385 8.14 8.14 -2.07
C LEU A 385 9.45 7.48 -1.65
N ASP A 386 10.39 8.22 -1.06
CA ASP A 386 11.67 7.69 -0.60
C ASP A 386 11.49 6.48 0.33
N PHE A 387 10.57 6.59 1.27
CA PHE A 387 10.25 5.50 2.18
C PHE A 387 9.63 4.28 1.47
N ALA A 388 8.74 4.49 0.49
CA ALA A 388 8.18 3.42 -0.33
C ALA A 388 9.25 2.66 -1.13
N TYR A 389 10.13 3.38 -1.83
CA TYR A 389 11.22 2.75 -2.60
C TYR A 389 12.17 1.96 -1.71
N ASN A 390 12.50 2.47 -0.52
CA ASN A 390 13.31 1.71 0.44
C ASN A 390 12.62 0.43 0.92
N ILE A 391 11.31 0.49 1.22
CA ILE A 391 10.52 -0.68 1.63
C ILE A 391 10.43 -1.74 0.53
N ILE A 392 10.40 -1.35 -0.74
CA ILE A 392 10.24 -2.29 -1.85
C ILE A 392 11.61 -2.80 -2.34
N CYS A 393 12.60 -1.91 -2.48
CA CYS A 393 13.82 -2.19 -3.24
C CYS A 393 15.02 -2.59 -2.37
N SER A 394 15.16 -2.03 -1.17
CA SER A 394 16.38 -2.23 -0.38
C SER A 394 16.39 -3.59 0.33
N VAL A 395 17.48 -4.35 0.23
CA VAL A 395 17.65 -5.62 0.96
C VAL A 395 17.99 -5.43 2.44
N ASP A 396 18.34 -4.20 2.85
CA ASP A 396 18.71 -3.86 4.22
C ASP A 396 17.69 -2.94 4.91
N PHE A 397 16.57 -2.69 4.23
CA PHE A 397 15.44 -1.94 4.75
C PHE A 397 14.19 -2.83 4.79
N PRO A 398 13.28 -2.69 5.77
CA PRO A 398 13.35 -1.83 6.94
C PRO A 398 14.47 -2.16 7.94
N PHE A 399 15.15 -3.30 7.78
CA PHE A 399 16.31 -3.74 8.57
C PHE A 399 17.10 -4.79 7.77
N ARG A 400 18.22 -5.31 8.30
CA ARG A 400 19.17 -6.16 7.54
C ARG A 400 18.57 -7.47 6.99
N TYR A 401 19.02 -7.85 5.79
CA TYR A 401 18.87 -9.17 5.15
C TYR A 401 17.44 -9.58 4.75
N TRP A 402 16.91 -8.94 3.71
CA TRP A 402 15.64 -9.30 3.09
C TRP A 402 15.79 -9.93 1.71
N ILE A 403 14.92 -10.89 1.47
CA ILE A 403 14.49 -11.27 0.13
C ILE A 403 13.17 -10.56 -0.15
N LYS A 404 13.10 -9.81 -1.25
CA LYS A 404 11.89 -9.09 -1.65
C LYS A 404 11.50 -9.47 -3.06
N LEU A 405 10.29 -10.00 -3.18
CA LEU A 405 9.64 -10.25 -4.46
C LEU A 405 8.54 -9.22 -4.62
N SER A 406 8.60 -8.42 -5.67
CA SER A 406 7.62 -7.39 -5.94
C SER A 406 7.02 -7.58 -7.32
N THR A 407 5.70 -7.54 -7.43
CA THR A 407 4.98 -7.63 -8.71
C THR A 407 4.26 -6.32 -9.00
N THR A 408 4.43 -5.81 -10.21
CA THR A 408 3.77 -4.57 -10.68
C THR A 408 3.30 -4.75 -12.12
N ALA A 409 2.24 -4.03 -12.50
CA ALA A 409 1.83 -3.94 -13.90
C ALA A 409 2.54 -2.81 -14.64
N THR A 410 2.96 -1.80 -13.89
CA THR A 410 3.62 -0.61 -14.41
C THR A 410 4.79 -0.25 -13.51
N LEU A 411 6.01 -0.41 -14.02
CA LEU A 411 7.22 0.07 -13.35
C LEU A 411 7.57 1.45 -13.94
N PRO A 412 7.56 2.53 -13.14
CA PRO A 412 7.98 3.84 -13.63
C PRO A 412 9.43 3.85 -14.13
N ASP A 413 9.66 4.62 -15.20
CA ASP A 413 11.02 4.91 -15.68
C ASP A 413 11.78 5.75 -14.64
N THR A 414 13.09 5.51 -14.55
CA THR A 414 14.04 6.35 -13.81
C THR A 414 14.04 7.84 -14.16
N LYS A 415 13.50 8.24 -15.31
CA LYS A 415 13.31 9.65 -15.69
C LYS A 415 12.02 10.25 -15.15
N VAL A 416 11.02 9.41 -14.88
CA VAL A 416 9.67 9.77 -14.44
C VAL A 416 9.63 10.01 -12.93
N ILE A 417 10.28 9.13 -12.18
CA ILE A 417 10.63 9.41 -10.80
C ILE A 417 11.88 10.25 -10.98
N ASP A 418 11.85 11.57 -10.80
CA ASP A 418 13.07 12.36 -10.90
C ASP A 418 14.02 11.94 -9.77
N MET A 419 14.79 10.87 -10.04
CA MET A 419 15.64 10.21 -9.07
C MET A 419 16.68 11.20 -8.54
N SER A 420 16.94 12.32 -9.22
CA SER A 420 17.81 13.38 -8.72
C SER A 420 17.30 13.99 -7.40
N ASN A 421 15.98 14.07 -7.22
CA ASN A 421 15.30 14.66 -6.06
C ASN A 421 15.04 13.68 -4.91
N MET A 422 15.34 12.39 -5.10
CA MET A 422 15.25 11.36 -4.06
C MET A 422 16.49 11.34 -3.16
N LEU A 423 16.38 10.71 -1.99
CA LEU A 423 17.52 10.41 -1.13
C LEU A 423 18.47 9.42 -1.81
N GLU A 424 19.77 9.61 -1.64
CA GLU A 424 20.81 8.75 -2.24
C GLU A 424 20.63 7.28 -1.88
N GLU A 425 20.23 6.98 -0.65
CA GLU A 425 19.92 5.64 -0.18
C GLU A 425 18.82 4.96 -1.01
N SER A 426 17.75 5.70 -1.32
CA SER A 426 16.64 5.23 -2.17
C SER A 426 17.11 4.98 -3.61
N LYS A 427 17.98 5.85 -4.14
CA LYS A 427 18.56 5.69 -5.48
C LYS A 427 19.40 4.42 -5.58
N ILE A 428 20.29 4.21 -4.61
CA ILE A 428 21.14 3.03 -4.52
C ILE A 428 20.27 1.77 -4.39
N ALA A 429 19.22 1.80 -3.57
CA ALA A 429 18.29 0.68 -3.42
C ALA A 429 17.60 0.34 -4.75
N PHE A 430 17.06 1.33 -5.45
CA PHE A 430 16.41 1.13 -6.75
C PHE A 430 17.39 0.75 -7.87
N ALA A 431 18.65 1.16 -7.78
CA ALA A 431 19.68 0.78 -8.73
C ALA A 431 20.13 -0.69 -8.55
N ARG A 432 20.06 -1.23 -7.33
CA ARG A 432 20.47 -2.61 -6.99
C ARG A 432 19.37 -3.65 -7.19
N VAL A 433 18.11 -3.24 -7.31
CA VAL A 433 16.99 -4.16 -7.52
C VAL A 433 17.10 -4.84 -8.88
N ILE A 434 16.86 -6.15 -8.91
CA ILE A 434 16.78 -6.89 -10.16
C ILE A 434 15.44 -6.53 -10.81
N LYS A 435 15.46 -5.95 -12.01
CA LYS A 435 14.24 -5.59 -12.75
C LYS A 435 14.05 -6.60 -13.87
N VAL A 436 12.91 -7.27 -13.84
CA VAL A 436 12.51 -8.21 -14.87
C VAL A 436 11.27 -7.65 -15.55
N ASP A 437 11.44 -7.26 -16.80
CA ASP A 437 10.34 -6.81 -17.62
C ASP A 437 9.87 -7.95 -18.52
N ILE A 438 8.58 -8.28 -18.41
CA ILE A 438 7.94 -9.35 -19.18
C ILE A 438 6.99 -8.71 -20.17
N TYR A 439 7.23 -8.94 -21.47
CA TYR A 439 6.45 -8.34 -22.53
C TYR A 439 5.72 -9.40 -23.36
N PRO A 440 4.46 -9.15 -23.75
CA PRO A 440 3.74 -10.00 -24.70
C PRO A 440 4.27 -9.76 -26.14
N LEU A 441 4.42 -10.82 -26.93
CA LEU A 441 4.86 -10.72 -28.33
C LEU A 441 3.72 -10.37 -29.30
N ASN A 442 2.47 -10.71 -28.96
CA ASN A 442 1.31 -10.57 -29.84
C ASN A 442 0.45 -9.35 -29.48
N THR A 443 1.06 -8.27 -28.98
CA THR A 443 0.36 -7.04 -28.62
C THR A 443 0.91 -5.87 -29.43
N TYR A 444 0.03 -5.22 -30.18
CA TYR A 444 0.36 -4.05 -30.98
C TYR A 444 -0.17 -2.79 -30.31
N LEU A 445 0.69 -1.78 -30.17
CA LEU A 445 0.32 -0.49 -29.62
C LEU A 445 0.24 0.54 -30.75
N LEU A 446 -0.93 1.18 -30.87
CA LEU A 446 -1.20 2.20 -31.87
C LEU A 446 -1.49 3.54 -31.18
N TYR A 447 -0.97 4.62 -31.75
CA TYR A 447 -1.16 5.98 -31.23
C TYR A 447 -1.95 6.82 -32.23
N TYR A 448 -3.01 7.47 -31.75
CA TYR A 448 -3.82 8.39 -32.54
C TYR A 448 -3.87 9.75 -31.85
N ARG A 449 -3.56 10.83 -32.59
CA ARG A 449 -3.75 12.21 -32.09
C ARG A 449 -5.20 12.63 -32.32
N ILE A 450 -5.88 13.01 -31.24
CA ILE A 450 -7.30 13.45 -31.25
C ILE A 450 -7.42 14.91 -30.86
N PHE A 451 -6.63 15.31 -29.86
CA PHE A 451 -6.64 16.62 -29.23
C PHE A 451 -5.42 17.42 -29.66
N ASP A 452 -5.58 18.74 -29.72
CA ASP A 452 -4.50 19.70 -29.89
C ASP A 452 -3.83 19.97 -28.53
N ASP A 453 -2.79 20.82 -28.49
CA ASP A 453 -1.95 21.05 -27.30
C ASP A 453 -2.64 21.96 -26.24
N MET A 454 -3.89 21.65 -25.89
CA MET A 454 -4.75 22.47 -25.02
C MET A 454 -5.02 21.80 -23.65
N PRO A 455 -5.18 22.59 -22.56
CA PRO A 455 -5.20 22.06 -21.20
C PRO A 455 -6.55 21.47 -20.73
N GLU A 456 -7.70 21.82 -21.33
CA GLU A 456 -9.03 21.47 -20.77
C GLU A 456 -9.73 20.29 -21.47
N ARG A 457 -9.19 19.09 -21.26
CA ARG A 457 -9.60 17.84 -21.92
C ARG A 457 -11.06 17.40 -21.71
N ASN A 458 -11.71 17.86 -20.64
CA ASN A 458 -13.08 17.45 -20.34
C ASN A 458 -14.11 18.09 -21.28
N GLU A 459 -13.89 19.34 -21.69
CA GLU A 459 -14.81 20.07 -22.57
C GLU A 459 -14.64 19.65 -24.04
N GLU A 460 -13.40 19.38 -24.47
CA GLU A 460 -13.10 18.99 -25.84
C GLU A 460 -13.71 17.66 -26.26
N ILE A 461 -13.91 16.72 -25.33
CA ILE A 461 -14.51 15.42 -25.63
C ILE A 461 -15.90 15.57 -26.25
N ALA A 462 -16.67 16.59 -25.84
CA ALA A 462 -17.98 16.84 -26.41
C ALA A 462 -17.91 17.23 -27.91
N ILE A 463 -16.82 17.86 -28.32
CA ILE A 463 -16.59 18.34 -29.68
C ILE A 463 -15.96 17.23 -30.55
N LYS A 464 -15.11 16.38 -29.95
CA LYS A 464 -14.31 15.35 -30.64
C LYS A 464 -14.97 13.96 -30.75
N ILE A 465 -16.27 13.86 -30.51
CA ILE A 465 -16.99 12.57 -30.51
C ILE A 465 -16.88 11.87 -31.87
N LYS A 466 -16.97 12.62 -32.97
CA LYS A 466 -16.89 12.06 -34.33
C LYS A 466 -15.51 11.46 -34.60
N GLU A 467 -14.45 12.14 -34.16
CA GLU A 467 -13.07 11.67 -34.26
C GLU A 467 -12.84 10.41 -33.42
N ILE A 468 -13.40 10.37 -32.20
CA ILE A 468 -13.38 9.19 -31.33
C ILE A 468 -14.01 7.98 -32.03
N LEU A 469 -15.21 8.12 -32.60
CA LEU A 469 -15.89 7.04 -33.33
C LEU A 469 -15.09 6.60 -34.56
N ASN A 470 -14.47 7.54 -35.27
CA ASN A 470 -13.63 7.22 -36.42
C ASN A 470 -12.37 6.43 -36.02
N ILE A 471 -11.80 6.69 -34.85
CA ILE A 471 -10.67 5.92 -34.31
C ILE A 471 -11.09 4.51 -33.94
N ILE A 472 -12.25 4.33 -33.33
CA ILE A 472 -12.80 2.99 -33.06
C ILE A 472 -12.92 2.20 -34.36
N ARG A 473 -13.53 2.79 -35.39
CA ARG A 473 -13.64 2.18 -36.72
C ARG A 473 -12.28 1.84 -37.33
N LYS A 474 -11.34 2.79 -37.33
CA LYS A 474 -9.97 2.57 -37.83
C LYS A 474 -9.25 1.44 -37.09
N SER A 475 -9.48 1.33 -35.78
CA SER A 475 -8.87 0.27 -34.95
C SER A 475 -9.41 -1.11 -35.35
N ILE A 476 -10.72 -1.23 -35.57
CA ILE A 476 -11.35 -2.46 -36.06
C ILE A 476 -10.81 -2.84 -37.45
N GLU A 477 -10.74 -1.88 -38.37
CA GLU A 477 -10.19 -2.11 -39.72
C GLU A 477 -8.71 -2.52 -39.68
N THR A 478 -7.93 -1.93 -38.78
CA THR A 478 -6.52 -2.25 -38.60
C THR A 478 -6.35 -3.66 -38.03
N TYR A 479 -7.15 -4.02 -37.02
CA TYR A 479 -7.18 -5.37 -36.46
C TYR A 479 -7.49 -6.40 -37.54
N LYS A 480 -8.53 -6.16 -38.35
CA LYS A 480 -8.92 -7.05 -39.45
C LYS A 480 -7.80 -7.24 -40.46
N LYS A 481 -7.02 -6.20 -40.76
CA LYS A 481 -5.86 -6.30 -41.67
C LYS A 481 -4.69 -7.08 -41.07
N ILE A 482 -4.43 -6.93 -39.78
CA ILE A 482 -3.27 -7.54 -39.11
C ILE A 482 -3.55 -9.00 -38.74
N VAL A 483 -4.71 -9.27 -38.17
CA VAL A 483 -5.09 -10.59 -37.62
C VAL A 483 -5.85 -11.44 -38.65
N ASN A 484 -6.32 -10.82 -39.74
CA ASN A 484 -7.14 -11.47 -40.77
C ASN A 484 -8.46 -12.05 -40.22
N ASP A 485 -9.00 -11.43 -39.17
CA ASP A 485 -10.29 -11.80 -38.54
C ASP A 485 -10.98 -10.56 -37.95
N TYR A 486 -12.28 -10.65 -37.66
CA TYR A 486 -13.00 -9.60 -36.94
C TYR A 486 -12.70 -9.66 -35.44
N PRO A 487 -12.55 -8.50 -34.76
CA PRO A 487 -12.39 -8.50 -33.31
C PRO A 487 -13.69 -8.91 -32.64
N ARG A 488 -13.60 -9.70 -31.57
CA ARG A 488 -14.74 -10.14 -30.75
C ARG A 488 -15.41 -9.00 -29.99
N GLY A 489 -14.68 -7.90 -29.77
CA GLY A 489 -15.20 -6.71 -29.13
C GLY A 489 -14.13 -5.63 -28.95
N VAL A 490 -14.60 -4.41 -28.67
CA VAL A 490 -13.77 -3.23 -28.40
C VAL A 490 -14.08 -2.66 -27.02
N LEU A 491 -13.05 -2.47 -26.20
CA LEU A 491 -13.12 -1.70 -24.95
C LEU A 491 -12.63 -0.27 -25.19
N VAL A 492 -13.38 0.71 -24.70
CA VAL A 492 -13.02 2.12 -24.77
C VAL A 492 -13.05 2.73 -23.37
N PHE A 493 -11.88 3.12 -22.87
CA PHE A 493 -11.72 3.81 -21.59
C PHE A 493 -11.51 5.29 -21.81
N LEU A 494 -12.37 6.11 -21.21
CA LEU A 494 -12.14 7.56 -21.11
C LEU A 494 -11.37 7.90 -19.85
N GLY A 495 -10.78 9.08 -19.77
CA GLY A 495 -9.95 9.49 -18.62
C GLY A 495 -10.68 9.46 -17.28
N ASN A 496 -11.97 9.81 -17.24
CA ASN A 496 -12.75 9.82 -15.99
C ASN A 496 -14.27 9.60 -16.23
N LYS A 497 -15.02 9.54 -15.12
CA LYS A 497 -16.48 9.37 -15.14
C LYS A 497 -17.23 10.54 -15.80
N TYR A 498 -16.72 11.77 -15.70
CA TYR A 498 -17.34 12.95 -16.32
C TYR A 498 -17.28 12.87 -17.85
N GLN A 499 -16.12 12.53 -18.39
CA GLN A 499 -15.91 12.30 -19.81
C GLN A 499 -16.82 11.18 -20.34
N LEU A 500 -16.95 10.07 -19.57
CA LEU A 500 -17.86 8.97 -19.92
C LEU A 500 -19.31 9.47 -20.02
N ASN A 501 -19.73 10.32 -19.09
CA ASN A 501 -21.06 10.90 -19.11
C ASN A 501 -21.29 11.79 -20.33
N ILE A 502 -20.29 12.53 -20.80
CA ILE A 502 -20.41 13.34 -22.03
C ILE A 502 -20.69 12.44 -23.24
N ILE A 503 -19.89 11.40 -23.44
CA ILE A 503 -20.10 10.45 -24.54
C ILE A 503 -21.46 9.76 -24.40
N ARG A 504 -21.82 9.33 -23.18
CA ARG A 504 -23.13 8.73 -22.89
C ARG A 504 -24.29 9.64 -23.30
N GLN A 505 -24.23 10.93 -22.96
CA GLN A 505 -25.27 11.90 -23.32
C GLN A 505 -25.38 12.08 -24.83
N ALA A 506 -24.27 12.01 -25.56
CA ALA A 506 -24.31 12.03 -27.02
C ALA A 506 -25.04 10.80 -27.58
N PHE A 507 -24.74 9.58 -27.10
CA PHE A 507 -25.44 8.37 -27.54
C PHE A 507 -26.93 8.35 -27.13
N LEU A 508 -27.30 8.87 -25.95
CA LEU A 508 -28.70 9.03 -25.55
C LEU A 508 -29.47 9.92 -26.54
N LYS A 509 -28.86 11.02 -27.02
CA LYS A 509 -29.45 11.88 -28.06
C LYS A 509 -29.68 11.15 -29.39
N PHE A 510 -28.92 10.09 -29.65
CA PHE A 510 -29.09 9.21 -30.83
C PHE A 510 -30.01 8.00 -30.58
N GLY A 511 -30.70 7.93 -29.43
CA GLY A 511 -31.74 6.94 -29.16
C GLY A 511 -31.25 5.61 -28.54
N TYR A 512 -30.00 5.54 -28.07
CA TYR A 512 -29.49 4.33 -27.39
C TYR A 512 -30.00 4.27 -25.94
N ASN A 513 -30.44 3.10 -25.46
CA ASN A 513 -30.82 2.90 -24.06
C ASN A 513 -29.61 2.42 -23.25
N ILE A 514 -29.13 3.25 -22.32
CA ILE A 514 -27.78 3.10 -21.75
C ILE A 514 -27.77 3.21 -20.20
N THR A 515 -27.09 2.27 -19.55
CA THR A 515 -26.80 2.27 -18.10
C THR A 515 -25.74 3.31 -17.66
N PRO A 516 -25.71 3.73 -16.38
CA PRO A 516 -24.97 4.94 -15.96
C PRO A 516 -23.45 4.77 -15.76
N TYR A 517 -22.93 3.54 -15.67
CA TYR A 517 -21.57 3.27 -15.17
C TYR A 517 -20.65 2.63 -16.20
N ILE A 518 -21.23 1.84 -17.09
CA ILE A 518 -20.64 1.14 -18.23
C ILE A 518 -21.77 1.08 -19.24
N PHE A 519 -21.45 1.20 -20.53
CA PHE A 519 -22.46 0.97 -21.55
C PHE A 519 -21.88 0.36 -22.81
N GLU A 520 -22.72 -0.35 -23.53
CA GLU A 520 -22.35 -1.05 -24.74
C GLU A 520 -23.17 -0.54 -25.92
N VAL A 521 -22.52 -0.42 -27.06
CA VAL A 521 -23.14 -0.12 -28.35
C VAL A 521 -22.60 -1.09 -29.39
N MET A 522 -23.42 -1.42 -30.39
CA MET A 522 -23.03 -2.35 -31.45
C MET A 522 -22.51 -1.60 -32.67
N TYR A 523 -21.38 -2.05 -33.23
CA TYR A 523 -20.92 -1.65 -34.56
C TYR A 523 -20.97 -2.87 -35.49
N GLY A 524 -22.07 -2.99 -36.24
CA GLY A 524 -22.42 -4.26 -36.87
C GLY A 524 -22.69 -5.31 -35.79
N GLU A 525 -21.94 -6.42 -35.82
CA GLU A 525 -22.00 -7.50 -34.81
C GLU A 525 -20.93 -7.36 -33.71
N ILE A 526 -20.11 -6.30 -33.76
CA ILE A 526 -19.00 -6.12 -32.82
C ILE A 526 -19.47 -5.27 -31.62
N PRO A 527 -19.43 -5.80 -30.39
CA PRO A 527 -19.76 -5.03 -29.19
C PRO A 527 -18.65 -4.02 -28.87
N ILE A 528 -19.05 -2.77 -28.63
CA ILE A 528 -18.18 -1.69 -28.18
C ILE A 528 -18.62 -1.27 -26.77
N THR A 529 -17.80 -1.56 -25.78
CA THR A 529 -18.07 -1.22 -24.38
C THR A 529 -17.28 0.01 -23.95
N PHE A 530 -18.00 1.04 -23.50
CA PHE A 530 -17.44 2.27 -22.97
C PHE A 530 -17.36 2.25 -21.44
N SER A 531 -16.21 2.65 -20.91
CA SER A 531 -15.94 2.81 -19.48
C SER A 531 -14.95 3.96 -19.25
N TYR A 532 -14.38 4.05 -18.05
CA TYR A 532 -13.37 5.04 -17.70
C TYR A 532 -12.16 4.41 -16.98
N CYS A 533 -10.99 5.02 -17.11
CA CYS A 533 -9.79 4.68 -16.35
C CYS A 533 -10.12 4.71 -14.85
N SER A 534 -9.60 3.76 -14.07
CA SER A 534 -9.91 3.55 -12.64
C SER A 534 -11.31 2.98 -12.30
N SER A 535 -12.18 2.75 -13.29
CA SER A 535 -13.45 2.03 -13.09
C SER A 535 -13.24 0.58 -12.61
N PRO A 536 -14.26 -0.07 -12.01
CA PRO A 536 -14.20 -1.50 -11.70
C PRO A 536 -13.84 -2.38 -12.92
N VAL A 537 -14.25 -2.01 -14.14
CA VAL A 537 -13.90 -2.73 -15.38
C VAL A 537 -12.42 -2.61 -15.69
N SER A 538 -11.85 -1.41 -15.56
CA SER A 538 -10.40 -1.19 -15.71
C SER A 538 -9.56 -1.92 -14.66
N ARG A 539 -10.20 -2.44 -13.60
CA ARG A 539 -9.59 -3.24 -12.53
C ARG A 539 -9.97 -4.72 -12.59
N ALA A 540 -10.91 -5.11 -13.46
CA ALA A 540 -11.32 -6.49 -13.63
C ALA A 540 -10.17 -7.35 -14.17
N LEU A 541 -10.12 -8.61 -13.75
CA LEU A 541 -9.15 -9.57 -14.27
C LEU A 541 -9.69 -10.12 -15.58
N ASP A 542 -8.89 -9.98 -16.65
CA ASP A 542 -9.05 -10.65 -17.95
C ASP A 542 -10.44 -10.49 -18.61
N LEU A 543 -10.53 -9.58 -19.59
CA LEU A 543 -11.77 -9.34 -20.33
C LEU A 543 -11.73 -10.08 -21.67
N THR A 544 -11.97 -11.39 -21.59
CA THR A 544 -11.71 -12.32 -22.70
C THR A 544 -12.51 -12.07 -23.98
N GLN A 545 -13.64 -11.37 -23.87
CA GLN A 545 -14.56 -11.06 -24.96
C GLN A 545 -14.13 -9.88 -25.83
N TYR A 546 -13.01 -9.22 -25.53
CA TYR A 546 -12.49 -8.10 -26.32
C TYR A 546 -11.09 -8.38 -26.84
N ASP A 547 -10.81 -7.89 -28.05
CA ASP A 547 -9.50 -8.01 -28.70
C ASP A 547 -8.84 -6.65 -28.94
N ILE A 548 -9.60 -5.56 -28.80
CA ILE A 548 -9.13 -4.18 -28.91
C ILE A 548 -9.45 -3.45 -27.61
N SER A 549 -8.46 -2.75 -27.06
CA SER A 549 -8.64 -1.84 -25.93
C SER A 549 -8.07 -0.48 -26.30
N LEU A 550 -8.85 0.56 -26.09
CA LEU A 550 -8.52 1.95 -26.39
C LEU A 550 -8.61 2.77 -25.12
N VAL A 551 -7.63 3.64 -24.89
CA VAL A 551 -7.70 4.70 -23.88
C VAL A 551 -7.71 6.03 -24.59
N ILE A 552 -8.72 6.84 -24.29
CA ILE A 552 -8.95 8.14 -24.89
C ILE A 552 -8.87 9.18 -23.78
N SER A 553 -8.04 10.20 -23.99
CA SER A 553 -7.90 11.32 -23.07
C SER A 553 -7.62 10.87 -21.63
N PRO A 554 -6.55 10.09 -21.37
CA PRO A 554 -6.22 9.71 -19.99
C PRO A 554 -6.10 10.98 -19.15
N LEU A 555 -6.74 10.97 -17.99
CA LEU A 555 -6.85 12.17 -17.17
C LEU A 555 -5.47 12.51 -16.62
N LEU A 556 -4.89 13.59 -17.12
CA LEU A 556 -3.85 14.28 -16.39
C LEU A 556 -4.56 15.05 -15.28
N ARG A 557 -4.06 14.94 -14.03
CA ARG A 557 -4.49 15.88 -12.99
C ARG A 557 -4.37 17.30 -13.55
N PRO A 558 -5.31 18.20 -13.23
CA PRO A 558 -5.16 19.61 -13.61
C PRO A 558 -3.76 20.06 -13.19
N PRO A 559 -3.01 20.77 -14.05
CA PRO A 559 -1.71 21.27 -13.68
C PRO A 559 -1.87 22.06 -12.38
N ARG A 560 -1.03 21.71 -11.39
CA ARG A 560 -0.99 22.46 -10.12
C ARG A 560 -0.65 23.90 -10.46
N PHE A 561 -1.29 24.85 -9.79
CA PHE A 561 -1.14 26.28 -10.10
C PHE A 561 0.36 26.67 -10.20
N GLY A 562 0.82 27.01 -11.41
CA GLY A 562 2.18 27.49 -11.68
C GLY A 562 3.25 26.43 -11.94
N ILE A 563 2.90 25.15 -12.06
CA ILE A 563 3.80 24.08 -12.53
C ILE A 563 3.23 23.57 -13.86
N GLU A 564 4.06 23.46 -14.91
CA GLU A 564 3.71 22.63 -16.07
C GLU A 564 3.40 21.20 -15.59
N TYR A 565 2.71 20.38 -16.38
CA TYR A 565 2.38 19.01 -15.97
C TYR A 565 3.60 18.28 -15.38
N ASP A 566 3.55 17.96 -14.07
CA ASP A 566 4.65 17.25 -13.41
C ASP A 566 4.83 15.90 -14.11
N SER A 567 6.08 15.56 -14.43
CA SER A 567 6.51 14.24 -14.89
C SER A 567 5.84 13.08 -14.13
N LEU A 568 5.61 13.24 -12.83
CA LEU A 568 4.97 12.25 -11.97
C LEU A 568 3.45 12.15 -12.21
N ASP A 569 2.78 13.27 -12.50
CA ASP A 569 1.36 13.28 -12.85
C ASP A 569 1.13 12.74 -14.26
N ILE A 570 2.02 13.05 -15.21
CA ILE A 570 2.02 12.43 -16.54
C ILE A 570 2.17 10.92 -16.41
N ALA A 571 3.12 10.48 -15.60
CA ALA A 571 3.37 9.06 -15.45
C ALA A 571 2.25 8.32 -14.73
N LYS A 572 1.59 8.94 -13.74
CA LYS A 572 0.37 8.40 -13.14
C LYS A 572 -0.72 8.19 -14.20
N ALA A 573 -0.97 9.19 -15.03
CA ALA A 573 -1.97 9.11 -16.10
C ALA A 573 -1.62 8.02 -17.13
N VAL A 574 -0.34 7.92 -17.51
CA VAL A 574 0.16 6.86 -18.40
C VAL A 574 0.04 5.49 -17.76
N ALA A 575 0.36 5.35 -16.47
CA ALA A 575 0.24 4.08 -15.75
C ALA A 575 -1.22 3.62 -15.69
N GLU A 576 -2.16 4.51 -15.36
CA GLU A 576 -3.59 4.20 -15.36
C GLU A 576 -4.11 3.85 -16.77
N ALA A 577 -3.61 4.54 -17.80
CA ALA A 577 -3.93 4.20 -19.19
C ALA A 577 -3.42 2.81 -19.55
N ILE A 578 -2.16 2.50 -19.27
CA ILE A 578 -1.55 1.19 -19.53
C ILE A 578 -2.30 0.09 -18.78
N GLN A 579 -2.63 0.30 -17.50
CA GLN A 579 -3.41 -0.65 -16.71
C GLN A 579 -4.81 -0.91 -17.29
N SER A 580 -5.40 0.08 -17.96
CA SER A 580 -6.70 -0.05 -18.65
C SER A 580 -6.55 -0.75 -20.01
N LEU A 581 -5.48 -0.43 -20.77
CA LEU A 581 -5.18 -1.05 -22.07
C LEU A 581 -4.91 -2.55 -21.95
N PHE A 582 -4.12 -2.96 -20.96
CA PHE A 582 -3.65 -4.36 -20.84
C PHE A 582 -4.69 -5.37 -20.36
N ARG A 583 -5.98 -5.01 -20.32
CA ARG A 583 -7.07 -5.94 -19.91
C ARG A 583 -7.39 -7.03 -20.94
N ILE A 584 -6.86 -6.89 -22.15
CA ILE A 584 -7.03 -7.81 -23.27
C ILE A 584 -5.79 -8.69 -23.53
N VAL A 585 -4.68 -8.45 -22.81
CA VAL A 585 -3.42 -9.16 -23.03
C VAL A 585 -3.36 -10.43 -22.20
N ARG A 586 -2.95 -11.53 -22.83
CA ARG A 586 -2.77 -12.85 -22.24
C ARG A 586 -1.31 -13.27 -22.31
#